data_AF-A0A1I4T3W2-F1
#
_entry.id   AF-A0A1I4T3W2-F1
#
_cell.length_a   1.000
_cell.length_b   1.000
_cell.length_c   1.000
_cell.angle_alpha   90.00
_cell.angle_beta   90.00
_cell.angle_gamma   90.00
#
_symmetry.space_group_name_H-M   'P 1'
#
loop_
_entity.id
_entity.type
_entity.pdbx_description
1 polymer ?
#
loop_
_entity_poly.entity_id
_entity_poly.type
_entity_poly.pdbx_seq_one_letter_code
_entity_poly.pdbx_strand_id
1 'polypeptide(L)' 'MMKDTKRALRRHHVKRIKKDRRNYWGGHARQSVKVLGKCSRTPCVCSCYLCGHKRKHFGAKFSEKRRKLQYM' A
#
# COMPACT_ATOMS: atom_id res chain seq x y z
N MET A 1 18.43 13.84 24.41
CA MET A 1 18.53 13.17 23.10
C MET A 1 17.77 11.85 23.17
N MET A 2 16.52 11.80 22.68
CA MET A 2 15.66 10.62 22.78
C MET A 2 16.05 9.65 21.66
N LYS A 3 16.56 8.45 22.00
CA LYS A 3 17.03 7.42 21.05
C LYS A 3 16.01 7.19 19.94
N ASP A 4 16.50 7.03 18.71
CA ASP A 4 15.78 6.73 17.46
C ASP A 4 14.96 5.41 17.43
N THR A 5 14.39 5.00 18.57
CA THR A 5 13.65 3.75 18.77
C THR A 5 12.48 3.63 17.79
N LYS A 6 11.74 4.72 17.55
CA LYS A 6 10.61 4.73 16.61
C LYS A 6 11.04 4.44 15.17
N ARG A 7 12.19 4.97 14.73
CA ARG A 7 12.72 4.72 13.37
C ARG A 7 13.24 3.29 13.24
N ALA A 8 13.96 2.81 14.23
CA ALA A 8 14.44 1.44 14.29
C ALA A 8 13.27 0.43 14.26
N LEU A 9 12.21 0.67 15.05
CA LEU A 9 11.01 -0.16 15.06
C LEU A 9 10.31 -0.22 13.70
N ARG A 10 10.15 0.93 13.01
CA ARG A 10 9.59 0.94 11.65
C ARG A 10 10.40 0.09 10.68
N ARG A 11 11.73 0.18 10.73
CA ARG A 11 12.62 -0.62 9.88
C ARG A 11 12.51 -2.11 10.20
N HIS A 12 12.44 -2.47 11.49
CA HIS A 12 12.23 -3.84 11.93
C HIS A 12 10.91 -4.42 11.40
N HIS A 13 9.80 -3.69 11.55
CA HIS A 13 8.50 -4.13 11.03
C HIS A 13 8.50 -4.31 9.51
N VAL A 14 9.10 -3.38 8.76
CA VAL A 14 9.24 -3.51 7.30
C VAL A 14 10.08 -4.74 6.94
N LYS A 15 11.19 -5.00 7.65
CA LYS A 15 12.02 -6.19 7.43
C LYS A 15 11.24 -7.48 7.68
N ARG A 16 10.48 -7.54 8.78
CA ARG A 16 9.60 -8.68 9.11
C ARG A 16 8.57 -8.93 8.01
N ILE A 17 7.81 -7.90 7.61
CA ILE A 17 6.78 -8.03 6.58
C ILE A 17 7.38 -8.48 5.24
N LYS A 18 8.55 -7.95 4.86
CA LYS A 18 9.27 -8.40 3.65
C LYS A 18 9.66 -9.87 3.72
N LYS A 19 10.09 -10.37 4.89
CA LYS A 19 10.41 -11.78 5.10
C LYS A 19 9.18 -12.66 4.91
N ASP A 20 8.05 -12.27 5.50
CA ASP A 20 6.79 -13.02 5.43
C ASP A 20 6.24 -13.06 3.98
N ARG A 21 6.33 -11.94 3.25
CA ARG A 21 5.74 -11.79 1.90
C ARG A 21 6.65 -12.23 0.74
N ARG A 22 7.89 -12.67 1.02
CA ARG A 22 8.87 -13.00 -0.04
C ARG A 22 8.41 -14.11 -1.00
N ASN A 23 7.56 -15.03 -0.51
CA ASN A 23 7.07 -16.18 -1.28
C ASN A 23 5.71 -15.92 -1.93
N TYR A 24 5.17 -14.69 -1.85
CA TYR A 24 3.89 -14.38 -2.48
C TYR A 24 3.97 -14.52 -4.00
N TRP A 25 2.84 -14.90 -4.60
CA TRP A 25 2.69 -15.15 -6.03
C TRP A 25 3.73 -16.16 -6.55
N GLY A 26 3.87 -17.30 -5.86
CA GLY A 26 4.83 -18.35 -6.23
C GLY A 26 6.29 -17.93 -6.08
N GLY A 27 6.59 -16.90 -5.28
CA GLY A 27 7.94 -16.36 -5.15
C GLY A 27 8.32 -15.30 -6.19
N HIS A 28 7.38 -14.82 -7.00
CA HIS A 28 7.62 -13.66 -7.87
C HIS A 28 7.98 -12.41 -7.04
N ALA A 29 7.43 -12.27 -5.83
CA ALA A 29 7.72 -11.13 -4.96
C ALA A 29 9.20 -10.98 -4.60
N ARG A 30 9.94 -12.07 -4.40
CA ARG A 30 11.38 -12.05 -4.05
C ARG A 30 12.30 -11.79 -5.23
N GLN A 31 11.83 -11.88 -6.48
CA GLN A 31 12.66 -11.71 -7.67
C GLN A 31 13.18 -10.27 -7.83
N SER A 32 12.52 -9.29 -7.22
CA SER A 32 12.94 -7.89 -7.28
C SER A 32 12.73 -7.17 -5.96
N VAL A 33 13.75 -6.46 -5.48
CA VAL A 33 13.67 -5.61 -4.27
C VAL A 33 12.57 -4.55 -4.41
N LYS A 34 12.36 -4.03 -5.63
CA LYS A 34 11.29 -3.07 -5.94
C LYS A 34 9.91 -3.71 -5.77
N VAL A 35 9.73 -4.92 -6.30
CA VAL A 35 8.48 -5.68 -6.20
C VAL A 35 8.22 -6.07 -4.75
N LEU A 36 9.21 -6.57 -4.03
CA LEU A 36 9.10 -6.90 -2.61
C LEU A 36 8.78 -5.67 -1.76
N GLY A 37 9.35 -4.51 -2.10
CA GLY A 37 9.02 -3.23 -1.51
C GLY A 37 7.55 -2.85 -1.68
N LYS A 38 7.02 -2.96 -2.89
CA LYS A 38 5.58 -2.76 -3.16
C LYS A 38 4.73 -3.78 -2.41
N CYS A 39 5.08 -5.07 -2.51
CA CYS A 39 4.39 -6.17 -1.85
C CYS A 39 4.32 -5.98 -0.33
N SER A 40 5.35 -5.40 0.30
CA SER A 40 5.35 -5.09 1.74
C SER A 40 4.30 -4.05 2.17
N ARG A 41 3.84 -3.19 1.27
CA ARG A 41 2.79 -2.19 1.53
C ARG A 41 1.44 -2.65 0.99
N THR A 42 1.43 -3.13 -0.24
CA THR A 42 0.24 -3.55 -0.99
C THR A 42 0.46 -4.96 -1.54
N PRO A 43 -0.09 -6.01 -0.90
CA PRO A 43 0.13 -7.40 -1.29
C PRO A 43 -0.67 -7.82 -2.53
N CYS A 44 -1.61 -6.99 -3.01
CA CYS A 44 -2.29 -7.20 -4.28
C CYS A 44 -1.66 -6.26 -5.32
N VAL A 45 -1.07 -6.83 -6.38
CA VAL A 45 -0.49 -6.08 -7.51
C VAL A 45 -1.51 -5.74 -8.59
N CYS A 46 -2.66 -6.40 -8.57
CA CYS A 46 -3.72 -6.11 -9.52
C CYS A 46 -4.28 -4.70 -9.25
N SER A 47 -4.49 -3.95 -10.32
CA SER A 47 -5.18 -2.66 -10.25
C SER A 47 -6.68 -2.84 -10.50
N CYS A 48 -7.28 -3.97 -10.07
CA CYS A 48 -8.71 -4.25 -10.26
C CYS A 48 -9.58 -3.28 -9.42
N TYR A 49 -10.90 -3.32 -9.61
CA TYR A 49 -11.81 -2.42 -8.89
C TYR A 49 -11.79 -2.61 -7.36
N LEU A 50 -11.40 -3.79 -6.86
CA LEU A 50 -11.24 -4.08 -5.44
C LEU A 50 -9.91 -3.59 -4.87
N CYS A 51 -8.80 -3.88 -5.56
CA CYS A 51 -7.45 -3.67 -5.05
C CYS A 51 -6.82 -2.34 -5.50
N GLY A 52 -7.30 -1.78 -6.61
CA GLY A 52 -6.78 -0.55 -7.22
C GLY A 52 -7.28 0.73 -6.53
N HIS A 53 -6.84 1.86 -7.07
CA HIS A 53 -7.20 3.17 -6.51
C HIS A 53 -8.71 3.44 -6.66
N LYS A 54 -9.42 3.62 -5.53
CA LYS A 54 -10.88 3.82 -5.53
C LYS A 54 -11.35 4.92 -6.47
N ARG A 55 -10.65 6.06 -6.51
CA ARG A 55 -11.01 7.19 -7.39
C ARG A 55 -10.91 6.85 -8.89
N LYS A 56 -10.00 5.92 -9.27
CA LYS A 56 -9.85 5.50 -10.66
C LYS A 56 -11.06 4.67 -11.12
N HIS A 57 -11.61 3.85 -10.22
CA HIS A 57 -12.69 2.90 -10.55
C HIS A 57 -14.10 3.40 -10.22
N PHE A 58 -14.26 4.13 -9.12
CA PHE A 58 -15.56 4.60 -8.61
C PHE A 58 -15.75 6.11 -8.69
N GLY A 59 -14.73 6.85 -9.16
CA GLY A 59 -14.78 8.30 -9.26
C GLY A 59 -14.80 9.02 -7.90
N ALA A 60 -15.38 10.22 -7.91
CA ALA A 60 -15.49 11.07 -6.72
C ALA A 60 -16.49 10.47 -5.70
N LYS A 61 -16.16 10.59 -4.41
CA LYS A 61 -17.06 10.15 -3.34
C LYS A 61 -18.34 11.00 -3.34
N PHE A 62 -19.43 10.44 -2.84
CA PHE A 62 -20.69 11.18 -2.68
C PHE A 62 -20.54 12.47 -1.87
N SER A 63 -19.71 12.49 -0.82
CA SER A 63 -19.42 13.70 -0.06
C SER A 63 -18.75 14.79 -0.89
N GLU A 64 -17.85 14.43 -1.80
CA GLU A 64 -17.22 15.37 -2.72
C GLU A 64 -18.23 15.92 -3.74
N LYS A 65 -19.12 15.07 -4.25
CA LYS A 65 -20.21 15.48 -5.14
C LYS A 65 -21.15 16.46 -4.45
N ARG A 66 -21.61 16.15 -3.24
CA ARG A 66 -22.45 17.04 -2.42
C ARG A 66 -21.77 18.37 -2.13
N ARG A 67 -20.50 18.33 -1.74
CA ARG A 67 -19.71 19.55 -1.53
C ARG A 67 -19.63 20.39 -2.80
N LYS A 68 -19.38 19.76 -3.95
CA LYS A 68 -19.34 20.47 -5.24
C LYS A 68 -20.68 21.18 -5.54
N LEU A 69 -21.80 20.53 -5.28
CA LEU A 69 -23.15 21.11 -5.44
C LEU A 69 -23.43 22.27 -4.46
N GLN A 70 -22.83 22.27 -3.27
CA GLN A 70 -23.00 23.35 -2.29
C GLN A 70 -22.25 24.64 -2.69
N TYR A 71 -21.19 24.50 -3.48
CA TYR A 71 -20.37 25.62 -3.98
C TYR A 71 -20.58 25.88 -5.49
N MET A 72 -21.65 25.31 -6.08
CA MET A 72 -22.12 25.60 -7.43
C MET A 72 -23.34 26.51 -7.33
#